data_AF-A0AB73ASX5-F1
#
_entry.id   AF-A0AB73ASX5-F1
#
_cell.length_a   1.000
_cell.length_b   1.000
_cell.length_c   1.000
_cell.angle_alpha   90.00
_cell.angle_beta   90.00
_cell.angle_gamma   90.00
#
_symmetry.space_group_name_H-M   'P 1'
#
loop_
_entity.id
_entity.type
_entity.pdbx_description
1 polymer ?
#
loop_
_entity_poly.entity_id
_entity_poly.type
_entity_poly.pdbx_seq_one_letter_code
_entity_poly.pdbx_strand_id
1 'polypeptide(L)' 'MKKICFFFFLLFSLQSFSQKVVLKNNLVYDALLTPNLSVEFSLGKKWTLDTQIGMNFFFI' A
#
# COMPACT_ATOMS: atom_id res chain seq x y z
N MET A 1 -9.01 23.83 19.43
CA MET A 1 -9.22 23.39 18.04
C MET A 1 -8.05 23.75 17.12
N LYS A 2 -7.78 25.04 16.83
CA LYS A 2 -6.73 25.45 15.85
C LYS A 2 -5.31 24.87 16.11
N LYS A 3 -4.89 24.80 17.38
CA LYS A 3 -3.57 24.24 17.76
C LYS A 3 -3.44 22.74 17.50
N ILE A 4 -4.51 21.97 17.68
CA ILE A 4 -4.56 20.54 17.38
C ILE A 4 -4.48 20.32 15.87
N CYS A 5 -5.23 21.09 15.08
CA CYS A 5 -5.15 21.01 13.62
C CYS A 5 -3.73 21.32 13.12
N PHE A 6 -3.08 22.34 13.70
CA PHE A 6 -1.70 22.70 13.34
C PHE A 6 -0.70 21.60 13.72
N PHE A 7 -0.89 20.94 14.87
CA PHE A 7 -0.07 19.81 15.29
C PHE A 7 -0.20 18.63 14.32
N PHE A 8 -1.43 18.24 13.94
CA PHE A 8 -1.67 17.20 12.94
C PHE A 8 -1.06 17.52 11.57
N PHE A 9 -1.14 18.79 11.14
CA PHE A 9 -0.50 19.24 9.90
C PHE A 9 1.03 19.08 9.93
N LEU A 10 1.65 19.36 11.08
CA LEU A 10 3.09 19.20 11.32
C LEU A 10 3.54 17.73 11.33
N LEU A 11 2.71 16.81 11.85
CA LEU A 11 2.99 15.37 11.74
C LEU A 11 2.90 14.86 10.31
N PHE A 12 1.96 15.39 9.50
CA PHE A 12 1.79 14.97 8.12
C PHE A 12 2.94 15.41 7.20
N SER A 13 3.60 16.54 7.50
CA SER A 13 4.75 16.99 6.70
C SER A 13 5.99 16.10 6.87
N LEU A 14 6.14 15.40 8.00
CA LEU A 14 7.22 14.43 8.24
C LEU A 14 7.10 13.18 7.34
N GLN A 15 5.89 12.86 6.91
CA GLN A 15 5.57 11.74 6.00
C GLN A 15 6.10 11.98 4.58
N SER A 16 6.48 13.22 4.23
CA SER A 16 6.94 13.63 2.88
C SER A 16 8.35 13.14 2.50
N PHE A 17 8.82 12.05 3.11
CA PHE A 17 10.08 11.41 2.75
C PHE A 17 9.82 10.29 1.73
N SER A 18 9.88 10.62 0.43
CA SER A 18 10.07 9.69 -0.69
C SER A 18 9.40 8.30 -0.53
N GLN A 19 8.09 8.26 -0.27
CA GLN A 19 7.37 6.98 -0.18
C GLN A 19 7.17 6.40 -1.58
N LYS A 20 7.96 5.38 -1.89
CA LYS A 20 7.81 4.60 -3.11
C LYS A 20 6.69 3.60 -2.90
N VAL A 21 5.56 3.83 -3.57
CA VAL A 21 4.43 2.90 -3.62
C VAL A 21 4.55 2.11 -4.93
N VAL A 22 4.63 0.80 -4.83
CA VAL A 22 4.68 -0.11 -5.98
C VAL A 22 3.42 -0.94 -5.98
N LEU A 23 2.67 -0.90 -7.09
CA LEU A 23 1.53 -1.77 -7.32
C LEU A 23 2.00 -2.99 -8.11
N LYS A 24 1.73 -4.17 -7.57
CA LYS A 24 2.03 -5.46 -8.19
C LYS A 24 0.72 -6.20 -8.44
N ASN A 25 0.46 -6.52 -9.68
CA ASN A 25 -0.68 -7.32 -10.10
C ASN A 25 -0.18 -8.53 -10.89
N ASN A 26 -0.80 -9.69 -10.70
CA ASN A 26 -0.47 -10.87 -11.49
C ASN A 26 -1.50 -11.08 -12.61
N LEU A 27 -1.12 -10.68 -13.83
CA LEU A 27 -1.98 -10.77 -15.03
C LEU A 27 -2.42 -12.19 -15.36
N VAL A 28 -1.64 -13.20 -14.99
CA VAL A 28 -2.01 -14.62 -15.21
C VAL A 28 -3.18 -15.01 -14.30
N TYR A 29 -3.20 -14.50 -13.07
CA TYR A 29 -4.28 -14.75 -12.11
C TYR A 29 -5.55 -13.95 -12.44
N ASP A 30 -5.43 -12.76 -13.04
CA ASP A 30 -6.58 -12.03 -13.60
C ASP A 30 -7.27 -12.82 -14.71
N ALA A 31 -6.51 -13.49 -15.58
CA ALA A 31 -7.06 -14.34 -16.63
C ALA A 31 -7.82 -15.58 -16.10
N LEU A 32 -7.51 -16.00 -14.86
CA LEU A 32 -8.14 -17.11 -14.17
C LEU A 32 -9.28 -16.68 -13.21
N LEU A 33 -9.77 -15.43 -13.33
CA LEU A 33 -10.81 -14.84 -12.47
C LEU A 33 -10.45 -14.80 -10.96
N THR A 34 -9.16 -14.78 -10.64
CA THR A 34 -8.64 -14.72 -9.27
C THR A 34 -7.91 -13.40 -9.05
N PRO A 35 -8.60 -12.32 -8.62
CA PRO A 35 -7.94 -11.03 -8.44
C PRO A 35 -6.88 -11.13 -7.33
N ASN A 36 -5.63 -10.87 -7.69
CA ASN A 36 -4.49 -10.86 -6.77
C ASN A 36 -3.75 -9.52 -6.91
N LEU A 37 -4.06 -8.60 -5.98
CA LEU A 37 -3.48 -7.27 -5.94
C LEU A 37 -2.54 -7.17 -4.74
N SER A 38 -1.30 -6.78 -4.99
CA SER A 38 -0.34 -6.45 -3.94
C SER A 38 0.13 -5.01 -4.06
N VAL A 39 0.30 -4.37 -2.92
CA VAL A 39 0.81 -3.01 -2.79
C VAL A 39 2.02 -3.07 -1.89
N GLU A 40 3.14 -2.55 -2.35
CA GLU A 40 4.37 -2.44 -1.59
C GLU A 40 4.64 -0.97 -1.25
N PHE A 41 4.82 -0.68 0.03
CA PHE A 41 5.16 0.63 0.55
C PHE A 41 6.61 0.62 1.06
N SER A 42 7.43 1.53 0.57
CA SER A 42 8.79 1.72 1.10
C SER A 42 8.77 2.58 2.37
N LEU A 43 9.04 1.99 3.55
CA LEU A 43 9.12 2.72 4.83
C LEU A 43 10.51 3.32 5.10
N GLY A 44 11.55 2.86 4.38
CA GLY A 44 12.90 3.40 4.49
C GLY A 44 13.85 2.82 3.47
N LYS A 45 15.15 3.13 3.57
CA LYS A 45 16.18 2.66 2.60
C LYS A 45 16.34 1.13 2.51
N LYS A 46 15.89 0.38 3.52
CA LYS A 46 16.05 -1.09 3.62
C LYS A 46 14.79 -1.83 4.06
N TRP A 47 13.70 -1.11 4.34
CA TRP A 47 12.47 -1.68 4.87
C TRP A 47 11.31 -1.34 3.94
N THR A 48 10.68 -2.38 3.42
CA THR A 48 9.45 -2.29 2.64
C THR A 48 8.36 -3.10 3.35
N LEU A 49 7.14 -2.59 3.29
CA LEU A 49 5.94 -3.28 3.76
C LEU A 49 5.19 -3.71 2.51
N ASP A 50 5.16 -5.01 2.26
CA ASP A 50 4.37 -5.62 1.20
C ASP A 50 3.04 -6.07 1.81
N THR A 51 1.94 -5.55 1.28
CA THR A 51 0.58 -5.94 1.63
C THR A 51 -0.08 -6.53 0.41
N GLN A 52 -0.46 -7.80 0.51
CA GLN A 52 -1.14 -8.52 -0.55
C GLN A 52 -2.59 -8.80 -0.16
N ILE A 53 -3.49 -8.57 -1.11
CA ILE A 53 -4.90 -8.89 -1.03
C ILE A 53 -5.20 -9.76 -2.24
N GLY A 54 -5.42 -11.05 -1.99
CA GLY A 54 -5.88 -11.99 -3.00
C GLY A 54 -7.26 -12.49 -2.62
N MET A 55 -8.20 -12.47 -3.57
CA MET A 55 -9.47 -13.19 -3.41
C MET A 55 -9.45 -14.40 -4.33
N ASN A 56 -9.56 -15.58 -3.73
CA ASN A 56 -9.67 -16.83 -4.45
C ASN A 56 -11.15 -17.20 -4.53
N PHE A 57 -11.76 -17.04 -5.71
CA PHE A 57 -13.16 -17.41 -5.95
C PHE A 57 -13.35 -18.88 -6.34
N PHE A 58 -12.29 -19.69 -6.29
CA PHE A 58 -12.42 -21.14 -6.47
C PHE A 58 -13.08 -21.76 -5.23
N PHE A 59 -14.40 -21.73 -5.23
CA PHE A 59 -15.24 -22.66 -4.47
C PHE A 59 -15.29 -23.97 -5.26
N ILE A 60 -14.38 -24.89 -4.97
CA ILE A 60 -14.59 -26.32 -5.25
C ILE A 60 -14.55 -27.07 -3.92
#